data_AF-A0A958Y8M9-F1
#
_entry.id   AF-A0A958Y8M9-F1
#
_cell.length_a   1.000
_cell.length_b   1.000
_cell.length_c   1.000
_cell.angle_alpha   90.00
_cell.angle_beta   90.00
_cell.angle_gamma   90.00
#
_symmetry.space_group_name_H-M   'P 1'
#
loop_
_entity.id
_entity.type
_entity.pdbx_description
1 polymer ?
#
loop_
_entity_poly.entity_id
_entity_poly.type
_entity_poly.pdbx_seq_one_letter_code
_entity_poly.pdbx_strand_id
1 'polypeptide(L)'
;MKRLVIFASGSGTNAENIIRFFQDHNNVSVHAVLTNNPHAKVLDRCKKLNVSALSFNRKAFYDDVIVLNVLKDLNPDLIILAGFLWKFPESILSLFPNKV
;
A
#
# COMPACT_ATOMS: atom_id res chain seq x y z
N MET A 1 -3.64 15.95 -7.85
CA MET A 1 -4.02 15.04 -6.75
C MET A 1 -2.86 14.09 -6.48
N LYS A 2 -2.37 14.01 -5.24
CA LYS A 2 -1.27 13.14 -4.82
C LYS A 2 -1.80 11.74 -4.51
N ARG A 3 -1.11 10.72 -5.02
CA ARG A 3 -1.53 9.31 -4.95
C ARG A 3 -0.71 8.57 -3.90
N LEU A 4 -1.38 8.13 -2.84
CA LEU A 4 -0.77 7.37 -1.77
C LEU A 4 -1.03 5.88 -1.96
N VAL A 5 -0.01 5.05 -1.72
CA VAL A 5 -0.14 3.60 -1.59
C VAL A 5 0.41 3.18 -0.24
N ILE A 6 -0.35 2.39 0.52
CA ILE A 6 0.02 1.99 1.87
C ILE A 6 0.37 0.50 1.89
N PHE A 7 1.48 0.13 2.53
CA PHE A 7 1.80 -1.25 2.86
C PHE A 7 1.50 -1.53 4.34
N ALA A 8 0.83 -2.64 4.63
CA ALA A 8 0.52 -3.07 6.00
C ALA A 8 0.47 -4.60 6.12
N SER A 9 0.80 -5.16 7.29
CA SER A 9 0.81 -6.63 7.49
C SER A 9 -0.23 -7.16 8.49
N GLY A 10 -0.86 -6.29 9.27
CA GLY A 10 -1.63 -6.67 10.46
C GLY A 10 -2.96 -5.95 10.62
N SER A 11 -3.17 -5.33 11.78
CA SER A 11 -4.45 -4.73 12.17
C SER A 11 -4.89 -3.61 11.22
N GLY A 12 -3.95 -2.84 10.67
CA GLY A 12 -4.23 -1.75 9.74
C GLY A 12 -4.72 -0.45 10.38
N THR A 13 -4.51 -0.23 11.68
CA THR A 13 -4.98 1.00 12.36
C THR A 13 -4.34 2.27 11.79
N ASN A 14 -3.03 2.25 11.52
CA ASN A 14 -2.35 3.37 10.86
C ASN A 14 -2.87 3.61 9.43
N ALA A 15 -3.09 2.53 8.66
CA ALA A 15 -3.65 2.62 7.31
C ALA A 15 -5.04 3.25 7.33
N GLU A 16 -5.92 2.81 8.23
CA GLU A 16 -7.26 3.38 8.39
C GLU A 16 -7.20 4.86 8.78
N ASN A 17 -6.36 5.23 9.75
CA ASN A 17 -6.26 6.63 10.18
C ASN A 17 -5.80 7.53 9.03
N ILE A 18 -4.83 7.08 8.21
CA ILE A 18 -4.36 7.82 7.03
C ILE A 18 -5.48 7.94 5.98
N ILE A 19 -6.19 6.84 5.70
CA ILE A 19 -7.33 6.86 4.77
C ILE A 19 -8.38 7.87 5.23
N ARG A 20 -8.82 7.78 6.49
CA ARG A 20 -9.84 8.69 7.06
C ARG A 20 -9.38 10.13 7.04
N PHE A 21 -8.12 10.40 7.40
CA PHE A 21 -7.58 11.75 7.37
C PHE A 21 -7.70 12.38 5.97
N PHE A 22 -7.39 11.62 4.91
CA PHE A 22 -7.44 12.13 3.55
C PHE A 22 -8.79 11.98 2.82
N GLN A 23 -9.84 11.43 3.45
CA GLN A 23 -11.15 11.24 2.81
C GLN A 23 -11.77 12.56 2.32
N ASP A 24 -11.60 13.64 3.09
CA ASP A 24 -12.16 14.96 2.76
C ASP A 24 -11.14 15.90 2.08
N HIS A 25 -9.99 15.37 1.65
CA HIS A 25 -8.93 16.16 1.02
C HIS A 25 -8.97 16.05 -0.51
N ASN A 26 -9.27 17.16 -1.19
CA ASN A 26 -9.34 17.19 -2.66
C ASN A 26 -7.99 16.98 -3.36
N ASN A 27 -6.88 17.14 -2.63
CA ASN A 27 -5.53 17.14 -3.19
C ASN A 27 -4.76 15.86 -2.96
N VAL A 28 -5.25 14.92 -2.14
CA VAL A 28 -4.55 13.70 -1.75
C VAL A 28 -5.54 12.55 -1.69
N SER A 29 -5.19 11.38 -2.21
CA SER A 29 -6.04 10.20 -2.11
C SER A 29 -5.24 8.91 -1.96
N VAL A 30 -5.70 8.05 -1.05
CA VAL A 30 -5.17 6.70 -0.87
C VAL A 30 -5.78 5.79 -1.93
N HIS A 31 -4.95 5.38 -2.89
CA HIS A 31 -5.41 4.58 -4.03
C HIS A 31 -5.49 3.10 -3.70
N ALA A 32 -4.53 2.59 -2.92
CA ALA A 32 -4.51 1.17 -2.58
C ALA A 32 -3.81 0.91 -1.24
N VAL A 33 -4.24 -0.17 -0.58
CA VAL A 33 -3.49 -0.80 0.49
C VAL A 33 -3.00 -2.18 0.05
N LEU A 34 -1.70 -2.41 0.14
CA LEU A 34 -1.07 -3.67 -0.23
C LEU A 34 -0.64 -4.43 1.04
N THR A 35 -0.92 -5.72 1.11
CA THR A 35 -0.58 -6.54 2.28
C THR A 35 0.06 -7.86 1.90
N ASN A 36 1.08 -8.27 2.67
CA ASN A 36 1.69 -9.59 2.58
C ASN A 36 0.91 -10.68 3.36
N ASN A 37 -0.23 -10.34 3.95
CA ASN A 37 -1.04 -11.26 4.75
C ASN A 37 -2.49 -11.28 4.24
N PRO A 38 -2.94 -12.37 3.60
CA PRO A 38 -4.28 -12.47 3.04
C PRO A 38 -5.40 -12.48 4.10
N HIS A 39 -5.05 -12.63 5.38
CA HIS A 39 -5.98 -12.61 6.51
C HIS A 39 -5.82 -11.36 7.39
N ALA A 40 -5.10 -10.34 6.92
CA ALA A 40 -4.90 -9.11 7.68
C ALA A 40 -6.22 -8.32 7.83
N LYS A 41 -6.51 -7.87 9.07
CA LYS A 41 -7.70 -7.04 9.36
C LYS A 41 -7.72 -5.72 8.57
N VAL A 42 -6.58 -5.28 8.03
CA VAL A 42 -6.52 -4.10 7.14
C VAL A 42 -7.40 -4.26 5.91
N LEU A 43 -7.57 -5.47 5.37
CA LEU A 43 -8.43 -5.74 4.21
C LEU A 43 -9.89 -5.39 4.52
N ASP A 44 -10.39 -5.79 5.69
CA ASP A 44 -11.75 -5.47 6.15
C ASP A 44 -11.95 -3.97 6.34
N ARG A 45 -10.91 -3.27 6.86
CA ARG A 45 -10.96 -1.81 7.03
C ARG A 45 -11.04 -1.10 5.68
N CYS A 46 -10.23 -1.51 4.72
CA CYS A 46 -10.25 -0.93 3.37
C CYS A 46 -11.61 -1.14 2.69
N LYS A 47 -12.18 -2.35 2.82
CA LYS A 47 -13.54 -2.64 2.33
C LYS A 47 -14.59 -1.71 2.93
N LYS A 48 -14.55 -1.46 4.25
CA LYS A 48 -15.48 -0.53 4.92
C LYS A 48 -15.31 0.93 4.49
N LEU A 49 -14.09 1.32 4.11
CA LEU A 49 -13.74 2.68 3.71
C LEU A 49 -13.82 2.88 2.19
N ASN A 50 -14.24 1.86 1.44
CA ASN A 50 -14.28 1.86 -0.02
C ASN A 50 -12.92 2.20 -0.68
N VAL A 51 -11.84 1.66 -0.13
CA VAL A 51 -10.48 1.77 -0.68
C VAL A 51 -10.04 0.42 -1.22
N SER A 52 -9.43 0.39 -2.41
CA SER A 52 -8.89 -0.83 -3.00
C SER A 52 -7.82 -1.44 -2.11
N ALA A 53 -7.85 -2.76 -1.93
CA ALA A 53 -6.81 -3.48 -1.22
C ALA A 53 -6.46 -4.78 -1.93
N LEU A 54 -5.18 -5.14 -1.89
CA LEU A 54 -4.65 -6.34 -2.53
C LEU A 54 -3.72 -7.07 -1.56
N SER A 55 -3.94 -8.37 -1.39
CA SER A 55 -2.97 -9.24 -0.74
C SER A 55 -2.05 -9.88 -1.77
N PHE A 56 -0.80 -10.10 -1.37
CA PHE A 56 0.22 -10.75 -2.20
C PHE A 56 1.04 -11.73 -1.37
N ASN A 57 1.65 -12.70 -2.04
CA ASN A 57 2.54 -13.66 -1.40
C ASN A 57 4.01 -13.23 -1.53
N ARG A 58 4.91 -14.00 -0.90
CA ARG A 58 6.35 -13.71 -0.89
C ARG A 58 6.96 -13.69 -2.29
N LYS A 59 6.60 -14.67 -3.12
CA LYS A 59 7.11 -14.80 -4.48
C LYS A 59 6.75 -13.58 -5.33
N ALA A 60 5.49 -13.15 -5.29
CA ALA A 60 4.99 -11.98 -6.01
C ALA A 60 5.69 -10.66 -5.61
N PHE A 61 6.27 -10.60 -4.41
CA PHE A 61 6.90 -9.40 -3.85
C PHE A 61 8.42 -9.34 -4.05
N TYR A 62 9.11 -10.48 -3.92
CA TYR A 62 10.57 -10.52 -3.99
C TYR A 62 11.10 -11.12 -5.29
N ASP A 63 10.45 -12.16 -5.81
CA ASP A 63 11.02 -13.00 -6.87
C ASP A 63 10.42 -12.66 -8.24
N ASP A 64 9.14 -12.29 -8.27
CA ASP A 64 8.42 -11.90 -9.48
C ASP A 64 8.27 -10.36 -9.57
N VAL A 65 7.85 -9.87 -10.74
CA VAL A 65 7.59 -8.45 -11.00
C VAL A 65 6.15 -8.02 -10.68
N ILE A 66 5.36 -8.87 -10.03
CA ILE A 66 3.90 -8.66 -9.88
C ILE A 66 3.61 -7.41 -9.03
N VAL A 67 4.10 -7.36 -7.79
CA VAL A 67 3.85 -6.19 -6.92
C VAL A 67 4.51 -4.94 -7.50
N LEU A 68 5.66 -5.09 -8.15
CA LEU A 68 6.34 -3.98 -8.80
C LEU A 68 5.51 -3.40 -9.96
N ASN A 69 4.89 -4.23 -10.78
CA ASN A 69 4.01 -3.78 -11.87
C ASN A 69 2.73 -3.16 -11.33
N VAL A 70 2.13 -3.72 -10.28
CA VAL A 70 1.00 -3.08 -9.57
C VAL A 70 1.38 -1.67 -9.11
N LEU A 71 2.58 -1.47 -8.56
CA LEU A 71 3.04 -0.13 -8.18
C LEU A 71 3.25 0.78 -9.38
N LYS A 72 3.78 0.29 -10.50
CA LYS A 72 3.92 1.09 -11.73
C LYS A 72 2.56 1.55 -12.27
N ASP A 73 1.57 0.66 -12.27
CA ASP A 73 0.22 0.95 -12.76
C ASP A 73 -0.50 1.95 -11.85
N LEU A 74 -0.35 1.79 -10.53
CA LEU A 74 -0.87 2.75 -9.54
C LEU A 74 -0.13 4.11 -9.59
N ASN A 75 1.14 4.09 -9.99
CA ASN A 75 2.03 5.25 -10.14
C ASN A 75 2.01 6.18 -8.90
N PRO A 76 2.34 5.68 -7.69
CA PRO A 76 2.25 6.46 -6.46
C PRO A 76 3.18 7.68 -6.45
N ASP A 77 2.69 8.77 -5.86
CA ASP A 77 3.52 9.90 -5.45
C ASP A 77 4.30 9.59 -4.17
N LEU A 78 3.71 8.76 -3.29
CA LEU A 78 4.29 8.33 -2.02
C LEU A 78 3.78 6.93 -1.66
N ILE A 79 4.71 6.06 -1.26
CA ILE A 79 4.47 4.76 -0.66
C ILE A 79 4.66 4.92 0.85
N ILE A 80 3.77 4.34 1.65
CA ILE A 80 3.80 4.47 3.12
C ILE A 80 3.89 3.08 3.75
N LEU A 81 4.89 2.84 4.58
CA LEU A 81 5.03 1.59 5.34
C LEU A 81 4.32 1.70 6.70
N ALA A 82 3.04 1.31 6.75
CA ALA A 82 2.19 1.43 7.93
C ALA A 82 2.07 0.08 8.68
N GLY A 83 3.15 -0.31 9.37
CA GLY A 83 3.21 -1.61 10.05
C GLY A 83 3.37 -2.78 9.07
N PHE A 84 4.18 -2.56 8.02
CA PHE A 84 4.63 -3.60 7.10
C PHE A 84 5.85 -4.32 7.69
N LEU A 85 5.86 -5.65 7.68
CA LEU A 85 6.81 -6.47 8.45
C LEU A 85 7.89 -7.15 7.61
N TRP A 86 7.95 -6.88 6.32
CA TRP A 86 8.92 -7.49 5.39
C TRP A 86 9.94 -6.45 4.94
N LYS A 87 11.18 -6.89 4.66
CA LYS A 87 12.22 -6.02 4.09
C LYS A 87 11.72 -5.49 2.74
N PHE A 88 11.79 -4.19 2.55
CA PHE A 88 11.34 -3.58 1.31
C PHE A 88 12.36 -3.84 0.17
N PRO A 89 11.94 -4.35 -1.01
CA PRO A 89 12.85 -4.69 -2.10
C PRO A 89 13.58 -3.48 -2.67
N GLU A 90 14.88 -3.63 -2.93
CA GLU A 90 15.71 -2.61 -3.59
C GLU A 90 15.22 -2.26 -5.00
N SER A 91 14.60 -3.23 -5.69
CA SER A 91 13.98 -3.03 -7.01
C SER A 91 12.86 -1.99 -6.96
N ILE A 92 12.06 -1.96 -5.88
CA ILE A 92 11.03 -0.95 -5.69
C ILE A 92 11.67 0.38 -5.30
N LEU A 93 12.61 0.40 -4.35
CA LEU A 93 13.31 1.63 -3.93
C LEU A 93 14.00 2.34 -5.11
N SER A 94 14.61 1.58 -6.02
CA SER A 94 15.29 2.11 -7.20
C SER A 94 14.33 2.74 -8.22
N LEU A 95 13.11 2.21 -8.33
CA LEU A 95 12.08 2.76 -9.23
C LEU A 95 11.29 3.92 -8.61
N PHE A 96 11.26 4.00 -7.28
CA PHE A 96 10.55 5.03 -6.52
C PHE A 96 11.52 5.77 -5.57
N PRO A 97 12.56 6.45 -6.11
CA PRO A 97 13.55 7.12 -5.29
C PRO A 97 12.92 8.27 -4.50
N ASN A 98 13.20 8.33 -3.19
CA ASN A 98 12.65 9.32 -2.24
C ASN A 98 11.12 9.33 -2.14
N LYS A 99 10.47 8.18 -2.41
CA LYS A 99 9.00 8.04 -2.40
C LYS A 99 8.51 6.92 -1.48
N VAL A 100 9.32 6.45 -0.54
CA VAL A 100 8.98 5.36 0.41
C VAL A 100 9.24 5.83 1.83
#